data_AF-X1SZ60-F1
#
_entry.id   AF-X1SZ60-F1
#
_cell.length_a   1.000
_cell.length_b   1.000
_cell.length_c   1.000
_cell.angle_alpha   90.00
_cell.angle_beta   90.00
_cell.angle_gamma   90.00
#
_symmetry.space_group_name_H-M   'P 1'
#
loop_
_entity.id
_entity.type
_entity.pdbx_description
1 polymer ?
#
loop_
_entity_poly.entity_id
_entity_poly.type
_entity_poly.pdbx_seq_one_letter_code
_entity_poly.pdbx_strand_id
1 'polypeptide(L)' 'MAKLKVLPHQAIIDGLKGKVDFYLHRGIPCARKWPKSPGHLRAPAVMAQWQTFTDAAQAG' A
#
# COMPACT_ATOMS: atom_id res chain seq x y z
N MET A 1 6.51 -13.97 -5.26
CA MET A 1 6.44 -14.32 -3.82
C MET A 1 7.46 -15.41 -3.58
N ALA A 2 8.33 -15.25 -2.59
CA ALA A 2 9.30 -16.25 -2.16
C ALA A 2 8.84 -16.87 -0.84
N LYS A 3 8.92 -18.20 -0.72
CA LYS A 3 8.64 -18.92 0.52
C LYS A 3 9.91 -18.95 1.37
N LEU A 4 9.77 -18.70 2.66
CA LEU A 4 10.85 -18.75 3.62
C LEU A 4 10.68 -19.97 4.52
N LYS A 5 11.81 -20.52 4.99
CA LYS A 5 11.80 -21.59 6.00
C LYS A 5 11.30 -21.08 7.35
N VAL A 6 11.60 -19.83 7.68
CA VAL A 6 11.22 -19.15 8.92
C VAL A 6 10.95 -17.67 8.63
N LEU A 7 10.10 -17.04 9.46
CA LEU A 7 9.86 -15.60 9.38
C LEU A 7 11.08 -14.85 9.98
N PRO A 8 11.62 -13.81 9.33
CA PRO A 8 12.73 -13.03 9.88
C PRO A 8 12.34 -12.32 11.18
N HIS A 9 13.35 -11.97 11.99
CA HIS A 9 13.15 -11.18 13.21
C HIS A 9 12.60 -9.78 12.87
N GLN A 10 11.81 -9.21 13.77
CA GLN A 10 11.12 -7.92 13.58
C GLN A 10 12.06 -6.81 13.12
N ALA A 11 13.26 -6.72 13.70
CA ALA A 11 14.28 -5.72 13.31
C ALA A 11 14.66 -5.77 11.81
N ILE A 12 14.69 -6.96 11.20
CA ILE A 12 14.98 -7.14 9.77
C ILE A 12 13.78 -6.69 8.93
N ILE A 13 12.57 -7.05 9.36
CA ILE A 13 11.33 -6.65 8.70
C ILE A 13 11.22 -5.13 8.66
N ASP A 14 11.48 -4.47 9.80
CA ASP A 14 11.43 -3.02 9.93
C ASP A 14 12.51 -2.34 9.07
N GLY A 15 13.73 -2.89 9.04
CA GLY A 15 14.82 -2.37 8.21
C GLY A 15 14.59 -2.47 6.70
N LEU A 16 13.69 -3.35 6.25
CA LEU A 16 13.38 -3.57 4.84
C LEU A 16 11.99 -3.05 4.41
N LYS A 17 11.30 -2.37 5.33
CA LYS A 17 10.01 -1.73 5.09
C LYS A 17 10.09 -0.80 3.87
N GLY A 18 9.11 -0.89 2.97
CA GLY A 18 9.09 -0.13 1.72
C GLY A 18 9.82 -0.80 0.54
N LYS A 19 10.62 -1.85 0.79
CA LYS A 19 11.31 -2.61 -0.28
C LYS A 19 10.84 -4.07 -0.35
N VAL A 20 10.81 -4.75 0.79
CA VAL A 20 10.39 -6.15 0.91
C VAL A 20 9.34 -6.26 2.00
N ASP A 21 8.24 -6.91 1.68
CA ASP A 21 7.14 -7.17 2.60
C ASP A 21 7.20 -8.63 3.05
N PHE A 22 7.33 -8.83 4.37
CA PHE A 22 7.38 -10.14 5.02
C PHE A 22 6.06 -10.42 5.72
N TYR A 23 5.43 -11.54 5.41
CA TYR A 23 4.10 -11.86 5.91
C TYR A 23 3.91 -13.37 6.05
N LEU A 24 2.93 -13.76 6.86
CA LEU A 24 2.49 -15.15 6.99
C LEU A 24 1.30 -15.41 6.07
N HIS A 25 1.41 -16.40 5.19
CA HIS A 25 0.32 -16.88 4.37
C HIS A 25 -0.04 -18.31 4.75
N ARG A 26 -1.20 -18.49 5.41
CA ARG A 26 -1.67 -19.82 5.86
C ARG A 26 -0.61 -20.57 6.69
N GLY A 27 0.09 -19.85 7.57
CA GLY A 27 1.18 -20.40 8.38
C GLY A 27 2.54 -20.53 7.67
N ILE A 28 2.62 -20.23 6.38
CA ILE A 28 3.87 -20.25 5.61
C ILE A 28 4.50 -18.86 5.63
N PRO A 29 5.72 -18.71 6.14
CA PRO A 29 6.45 -17.46 6.04
C PRO A 29 6.77 -17.13 4.58
N CYS A 30 6.42 -15.91 4.16
CA CYS A 30 6.57 -15.45 2.77
C CYS A 30 7.22 -14.06 2.73
N ALA A 31 7.98 -13.84 1.66
CA ALA A 31 8.49 -12.52 1.27
C ALA A 31 7.96 -12.14 -0.12
N ARG A 32 7.61 -10.88 -0.30
CA ARG A 32 7.28 -10.31 -1.61
C ARG A 32 7.93 -8.95 -1.79
N LYS A 33 8.07 -8.53 -3.04
CA LYS A 33 8.38 -7.13 -3.35
C LYS A 33 7.30 -6.25 -2.71
N TRP A 34 7.71 -5.16 -2.08
CA TRP A 34 6.77 -4.23 -1.44
C TRP A 34 5.67 -3.85 -2.43
N PRO A 35 4.39 -4.00 -2.05
CA PRO A 35 3.30 -3.64 -2.93
C PRO A 35 3.44 -2.17 -3.30
N LYS A 36 3.47 -1.88 -4.61
CA LYS A 36 3.27 -0.50 -5.05
C LYS A 36 1.88 -0.10 -4.59
N SER A 37 1.75 1.09 -4.00
CA SER A 37 0.42 1.64 -3.75
C SER A 37 -0.36 1.53 -5.06
N PRO A 38 -1.58 0.97 -5.05
CA PRO A 38 -2.34 0.75 -6.27
C PRO A 38 -2.69 2.05 -7.00
N GLY A 39 -2.32 3.22 -6.45
CA GLY A 39 -2.70 4.51 -6.98
C GLY A 39 -4.20 4.59 -6.99
N HIS A 40 -4.81 4.92 -5.84
CA HIS A 40 -6.22 5.25 -5.81
C HIS A 40 -6.43 6.63 -6.47
N LEU A 41 -6.12 6.76 -7.76
CA LEU A 41 -6.90 7.66 -8.59
C LEU A 41 -8.29 7.06 -8.62
N ARG A 42 -9.20 7.67 -7.86
CA ARG A 42 -10.62 7.35 -7.95
C ARG A 42 -11.08 7.77 -9.36
N ALA A 43 -12.16 7.16 -9.84
CA ALA A 43 -12.71 7.54 -11.13
C ALA A 43 -12.87 9.07 -11.21
N PRO A 44 -12.60 9.72 -12.36
CA PRO A 44 -12.64 11.18 -12.47
C PRO A 44 -13.94 11.81 -11.95
N ALA A 45 -15.08 11.13 -12.12
CA ALA A 45 -16.37 11.56 -11.59
C ALA A 45 -16.41 11.66 -10.05
N VAL A 46 -15.71 10.77 -9.33
CA VAL A 46 -15.61 10.80 -7.86
C VAL A 46 -14.68 11.93 -7.42
N MET A 47 -13.63 12.20 -8.18
CA MET A 47 -12.68 13.29 -7.90
C MET A 47 -13.31 14.68 -8.15
N ALA A 48 -14.22 14.81 -9.12
CA ALA A 48 -14.95 16.04 -9.41
C ALA A 48 -15.92 16.48 -8.30
N GLN A 49 -16.35 15.54 -7.45
CA GLN A 49 -17.22 15.80 -6.30
C GLN A 49 -16.44 16.16 -5.02
N TRP A 50 -15.11 16.22 -5.07
CA TRP A 50 -14.33 16.57 -3.89
C TRP A 50 -14.56 18.04 -3.52
N GLN A 51 -14.88 18.26 -2.24
CA GLN A 51 -15.25 19.57 -1.68
C GLN A 51 -14.25 20.68 -2.04
N THR A 52 -12.96 20.36 -2.17
CA THR A 52 -11.90 21.29 -2.61
C THR A 52 -12.18 21.97 -3.95
N PHE A 53 -12.90 21.33 -4.88
CA PHE A 53 -13.32 21.91 -6.16
C PHE A 53 -14.74 22.50 -6.12
N THR A 54 -15.58 22.04 -5.19
CA THR A 54 -16.94 22.57 -4.99
C THR A 54 -16.90 23.99 -4.42
N ASP A 55 -16.01 24.26 -3.47
CA ASP A 55 -15.88 25.58 -2.85
C ASP A 55 -15.29 26.63 -3.81
N ALA A 56 -14.39 26.21 -4.72
CA ALA A 56 -13.81 27.08 -5.75
C ALA A 56 -14.80 27.48 -6.86
N ALA A 57 -15.83 26.67 -7.11
CA ALA A 57 -16.83 26.93 -8.14
C ALA A 57 -17.97 27.87 -7.66
N GLN A 58 -18.18 28.01 -6.35
CA GLN A 58 -19.19 28.93 -5.79
C GLN A 58 -18.63 30.32 -5.44
N ALA A 59 -17.32 30.50 -5.47
CA ALA A 59 -16.65 31.76 -5.13
C ALA A 59 -16.37 32.66 -6.36
N GLY A 60 -16.99 32.40 -7.51
CA GLY A 60 -16.83 33.14 -8.77
C GLY A 60 -18.13 33.76 -9.26
#